data_AF-A0A8H3FKE8-F1
#
_entry.id   AF-A0A8H3FKE8-F1
#
_cell.length_a   1.000
_cell.length_b   1.000
_cell.length_c   1.000
_cell.angle_alpha   90.00
_cell.angle_beta   90.00
_cell.angle_gamma   90.00
#
_symmetry.space_group_name_H-M   'P 1'
#
loop_
_entity.id
_entity.type
_entity.pdbx_description
1 polymer ?
#
loop_
_entity_poly.entity_id
_entity_poly.type
_entity_poly.pdbx_seq_one_letter_code
_entity_poly.pdbx_strand_id
1 'polypeptide(L)'
;MAHSMLFRLYAAVDIDLSELLKMLNCGIFADFHPERGWYPSHYFVNRPLSSIVHYHRSQPESFNKEYFAIVDRADWKSDGVLAVNLAYEGFIDAARLKANVAGSAIPSVSGRLDWRGAILEFVNRPSFAVYAVADSFEGEPEKLLNALNFGLQSRKDTVVPVCALLLHPAASDDVGPVVQLHAEVVAEGKRDPAYFIFADEADVDVYGVLIVRVSGDGEVDTHRKPVDVAAEVLTWVQAGLYTWQEEKDWDDEQREVEQ
;
A
#
# COMPACT_ATOMS: atom_id res chain seq x y z
N MET A 1 6.32 25.13 25.14
CA MET A 1 5.89 25.71 23.86
C MET A 1 5.91 24.59 22.84
N ALA A 2 4.75 24.09 22.42
CA ALA A 2 4.71 23.12 21.31
C ALA A 2 5.03 23.88 20.02
N HIS A 3 6.20 23.65 19.44
CA HIS A 3 6.51 24.20 18.12
C HIS A 3 5.49 23.64 17.13
N SER A 4 4.81 24.53 16.42
CA SER A 4 3.89 24.17 15.36
C SER A 4 4.71 23.60 14.20
N MET A 5 4.66 22.29 14.00
CA MET A 5 5.31 21.64 12.85
C MET A 5 4.47 21.84 11.59
N LEU A 6 5.14 22.19 10.49
CA LEU A 6 4.55 22.29 9.17
C LEU A 6 4.64 20.95 8.42
N PHE A 7 3.58 20.54 7.74
CA PHE A 7 3.58 19.34 6.90
C PHE A 7 3.77 19.69 5.43
N ARG A 8 4.47 18.83 4.70
CA ARG A 8 4.73 19.04 3.26
C ARG A 8 3.88 18.16 2.37
N LEU A 9 3.43 18.77 1.29
CA LEU A 9 2.69 18.13 0.22
C LEU A 9 3.51 18.17 -1.06
N TYR A 10 3.74 17.02 -1.67
CA TYR A 10 4.44 16.89 -2.94
C TYR A 10 3.47 16.49 -4.04
N ALA A 11 3.74 16.92 -5.27
CA ALA A 11 3.02 16.47 -6.46
C ALA A 11 4.01 15.80 -7.41
N ALA A 12 3.80 14.51 -7.69
CA ALA A 12 4.49 13.73 -8.71
C ALA A 12 3.64 13.57 -9.98
N VAL A 13 2.51 14.25 -10.05
CA VAL A 13 1.65 14.42 -11.23
C VAL A 13 1.20 15.87 -11.34
N ASP A 14 0.71 16.27 -12.51
CA ASP A 14 0.13 17.60 -12.71
C ASP A 14 -1.29 17.67 -12.13
N ILE A 15 -1.52 18.59 -11.18
CA ILE A 15 -2.76 18.71 -10.42
C ILE A 15 -3.05 20.17 -10.02
N ASP A 16 -4.32 20.47 -9.77
CA ASP A 16 -4.70 21.72 -9.08
C ASP A 16 -4.40 21.61 -7.57
N LEU A 17 -3.24 22.14 -7.17
CA LEU A 17 -2.82 22.21 -5.77
C LEU A 17 -3.79 23.00 -4.88
N SER A 18 -4.51 23.99 -5.41
CA SER A 18 -5.49 24.76 -4.63
C SER A 18 -6.66 23.88 -4.21
N GLU A 19 -7.14 23.05 -5.11
CA GLU A 19 -8.24 22.13 -4.85
C GLU A 19 -7.83 21.05 -3.83
N LEU A 20 -6.64 20.50 -3.98
CA LEU A 20 -6.09 19.53 -3.04
C LEU A 20 -5.89 20.11 -1.64
N LEU A 21 -5.36 21.32 -1.52
CA LEU A 21 -5.21 22.00 -0.23
C LEU A 21 -6.55 22.24 0.45
N LYS A 22 -7.61 22.56 -0.31
CA LYS A 22 -8.96 22.65 0.25
C LYS A 22 -9.37 21.30 0.85
N MET A 23 -9.20 20.21 0.10
CA MET A 23 -9.59 18.87 0.55
C MET A 23 -8.81 18.38 1.77
N LEU A 24 -7.49 18.55 1.81
CA LEU A 24 -6.66 18.21 2.97
C LEU A 24 -7.09 18.97 4.23
N ASN A 25 -7.57 20.21 4.06
CA ASN A 25 -8.03 21.04 5.18
C ASN A 25 -9.52 20.86 5.52
N CYS A 26 -10.27 20.02 4.79
CA CYS A 26 -11.70 19.78 5.05
C CYS A 26 -11.97 18.86 6.27
N GLY A 27 -10.94 18.20 6.82
CA GLY A 27 -11.08 17.32 7.98
C GLY A 27 -10.75 18.03 9.29
N ILE A 28 -11.80 18.50 9.99
CA ILE A 28 -11.85 18.72 11.47
C ILE A 28 -11.38 20.07 12.03
N PHE A 29 -10.75 20.99 11.30
CA PHE A 29 -10.34 22.27 11.90
C PHE A 29 -10.55 23.50 11.02
N ALA A 30 -11.81 23.95 10.93
CA ALA A 30 -12.12 25.32 10.52
C ALA A 30 -11.65 26.38 11.54
N ASP A 31 -11.17 25.95 12.72
CA ASP A 31 -10.59 26.81 13.76
C ASP A 31 -9.06 26.69 13.89
N PHE A 32 -8.33 26.14 12.91
CA PHE A 32 -6.88 25.98 13.04
C PHE A 32 -6.03 27.18 12.60
N HIS A 33 -5.13 27.53 13.51
CA HIS A 33 -4.02 28.44 13.38
C HIS A 33 -3.32 28.33 12.00
N PRO A 34 -2.98 29.46 11.35
CA PRO A 34 -2.23 29.50 10.09
C PRO A 34 -0.82 28.85 10.14
N GLU A 35 -0.40 28.38 11.32
CA GLU A 35 0.94 27.88 11.62
C GLU A 35 1.08 26.35 11.58
N ARG A 36 0.03 25.56 11.26
CA ARG A 36 0.12 24.08 11.11
C ARG A 36 -0.27 23.55 9.72
N GLY A 37 -0.24 24.42 8.72
CA GLY A 37 -0.76 24.13 7.38
C GLY A 37 0.06 23.17 6.53
N TRP A 38 -0.56 22.73 5.44
CA TRP A 38 0.09 22.00 4.35
C TRP A 38 0.79 22.97 3.40
N TYR A 39 2.07 22.72 3.13
CA TYR A 39 2.86 23.53 2.20
C TYR A 39 3.10 22.72 0.92
N PRO A 40 2.55 23.17 -0.23
CA PRO A 40 2.87 22.55 -1.51
C PRO A 40 4.35 22.78 -1.81
N SER A 41 5.01 21.74 -2.32
CA SER A 41 6.41 21.78 -2.72
C SER A 41 6.55 21.42 -4.21
N HIS A 42 7.79 21.44 -4.70
CA HIS A 42 8.15 21.23 -6.10
C HIS A 42 7.45 20.03 -6.75
N TYR A 43 7.34 20.10 -8.07
CA TYR A 43 6.87 19.00 -8.89
C TYR A 43 7.98 17.96 -9.07
N PHE A 44 7.67 16.73 -8.66
CA PHE A 44 8.52 15.55 -8.81
C PHE A 44 7.96 14.62 -9.91
N VAL A 45 7.40 15.21 -10.97
CA VAL A 45 6.75 14.45 -12.04
C VAL A 45 7.72 13.44 -12.64
N ASN A 46 7.30 12.18 -12.71
CA ASN A 46 8.09 11.04 -13.18
C ASN A 46 9.41 10.83 -12.41
N ARG A 47 9.47 11.21 -11.13
CA ARG A 47 10.59 10.92 -10.24
C ARG A 47 10.22 9.79 -9.29
N PRO A 48 11.18 8.90 -8.95
CA PRO A 48 10.93 7.83 -7.99
C PRO A 48 10.68 8.41 -6.59
N LEU A 49 9.94 7.65 -5.77
CA LEU A 49 9.64 8.00 -4.37
C LEU A 49 10.91 8.36 -3.57
N SER A 50 12.00 7.65 -3.83
CA SER A 50 13.31 7.89 -3.21
C SER A 50 13.83 9.32 -3.41
N SER A 51 13.57 9.95 -4.56
CA SER A 51 13.96 11.34 -4.84
C SER A 51 13.17 12.33 -3.98
N ILE A 52 11.88 12.06 -3.80
CA ILE A 52 10.99 12.88 -2.96
C ILE A 52 11.41 12.77 -1.50
N VAL A 53 11.66 11.54 -1.02
CA VAL A 53 12.14 11.26 0.35
C VAL A 53 13.49 11.94 0.61
N HIS A 54 14.44 11.83 -0.32
CA HIS A 54 15.75 12.48 -0.18
C HIS A 54 15.62 14.01 -0.08
N TYR A 55 14.80 14.61 -0.95
CA TYR A 55 14.53 16.04 -0.90
C TYR A 55 13.78 16.45 0.38
N HIS A 56 12.83 15.66 0.86
CA HIS A 56 12.11 15.92 2.11
C HIS A 56 13.08 15.94 3.31
N ARG A 57 13.97 14.95 3.39
CA ARG A 57 15.02 14.88 4.41
C ARG A 57 15.98 16.06 4.39
N SER A 58 16.20 16.73 3.24
CA SER A 58 17.07 17.91 3.15
C SER A 58 16.41 19.24 3.50
N GLN A 59 15.09 19.29 3.74
CA GLN A 59 14.37 20.52 4.10
C GLN A 59 14.81 21.12 5.47
N PRO A 60 14.41 22.36 5.80
CA PRO A 60 14.63 22.90 7.16
C PRO A 60 13.83 22.15 8.24
N GLU A 61 14.32 22.20 9.49
CA GLU A 61 13.66 21.63 10.70
C GLU A 61 12.30 22.28 11.05
N SER A 62 11.94 23.38 10.38
CA SER A 62 10.61 23.98 10.50
C SER A 62 9.49 23.08 9.95
N PHE A 63 9.85 22.04 9.20
CA PHE A 63 8.93 21.04 8.67
C PHE A 63 9.06 19.74 9.44
N ASN A 64 7.95 19.03 9.60
CA ASN A 64 7.97 17.66 10.06
C ASN A 64 8.79 16.81 9.07
N LYS A 65 9.87 16.20 9.56
CA LYS A 65 10.81 15.35 8.78
C LYS A 65 10.40 13.89 8.69
N GLU A 66 9.47 13.52 9.53
CA GLU A 66 9.01 12.17 9.70
C GLU A 66 7.77 11.92 8.85
N TYR A 67 6.90 12.92 8.68
CA TYR A 67 5.60 12.73 8.04
C TYR A 67 5.31 13.75 6.95
N PHE A 68 4.83 13.28 5.81
CA PHE A 68 4.44 14.10 4.67
C PHE A 68 3.43 13.38 3.76
N ALA A 69 2.90 14.08 2.76
CA ALA A 69 2.01 13.47 1.76
C ALA A 69 2.49 13.72 0.33
N ILE A 70 2.17 12.79 -0.56
CA ILE A 70 2.50 12.84 -1.99
C ILE A 70 1.24 12.60 -2.80
N VAL A 71 1.05 13.39 -3.85
CA VAL A 71 0.08 13.11 -4.91
C VAL A 71 0.82 12.57 -6.10
N ASP A 72 0.69 11.27 -6.31
CA ASP A 72 1.41 10.50 -7.32
C ASP A 72 0.50 10.00 -8.45
N ARG A 73 -0.81 10.28 -8.39
CA ARG A 73 -1.80 9.86 -9.39
C ARG A 73 -2.68 11.02 -9.83
N ALA A 74 -3.00 11.07 -11.12
CA ALA A 74 -3.86 12.11 -11.69
C ALA A 74 -5.28 12.09 -11.06
N ASP A 75 -5.82 10.89 -10.83
CA ASP A 75 -7.15 10.68 -10.22
C ASP A 75 -7.10 10.64 -8.68
N TRP A 76 -6.26 11.45 -8.05
CA TRP A 76 -6.08 11.49 -6.59
C TRP A 76 -7.37 11.74 -5.76
N LYS A 77 -8.44 12.24 -6.38
CA LYS A 77 -9.76 12.40 -5.72
C LYS A 77 -10.41 11.03 -5.45
N SER A 78 -10.33 10.10 -6.40
CA SER A 78 -10.78 8.72 -6.22
C SER A 78 -9.71 7.88 -5.54
N ASP A 79 -8.45 8.06 -5.90
CA ASP A 79 -7.38 7.16 -5.48
C ASP A 79 -6.79 7.55 -4.13
N GLY A 80 -6.97 8.81 -3.73
CA GLY A 80 -6.32 9.36 -2.55
C GLY A 80 -4.87 9.80 -2.82
N VAL A 81 -4.21 10.16 -1.73
CA VAL A 81 -2.83 10.62 -1.66
C VAL A 81 -2.02 9.62 -0.84
N LEU A 82 -0.72 9.56 -1.09
CA LEU A 82 0.20 8.73 -0.33
C LEU A 82 0.64 9.48 0.93
N ALA A 83 0.21 9.03 2.10
CA ALA A 83 0.68 9.49 3.40
C ALA A 83 1.94 8.71 3.79
N VAL A 84 3.06 9.40 3.96
CA VAL A 84 4.38 8.79 4.19
C VAL A 84 4.85 9.03 5.62
N ASN A 85 5.45 8.00 6.22
CA ASN A 85 6.11 8.00 7.52
C ASN A 85 7.56 7.48 7.39
N LEU A 86 8.51 8.30 7.82
CA LEU A 86 9.93 8.02 7.88
C LEU A 86 10.45 7.80 9.30
N ALA A 87 9.63 8.05 10.34
CA ALA A 87 9.99 7.78 11.74
C ALA A 87 10.05 6.28 12.06
N TYR A 88 9.41 5.45 11.24
CA TYR A 88 9.30 4.02 11.49
C TYR A 88 10.62 3.29 11.23
N GLU A 89 11.43 3.11 12.29
CA GLU A 89 12.62 2.26 12.31
C GLU A 89 13.65 2.54 11.19
N GLY A 90 13.61 3.73 10.59
CA GLY A 90 14.46 4.12 9.46
C GLY A 90 13.98 3.63 8.09
N PHE A 91 12.88 2.89 8.01
CA PHE A 91 12.22 2.47 6.77
C PHE A 91 11.20 3.51 6.30
N ILE A 92 10.90 3.49 5.01
CA ILE A 92 9.80 4.27 4.44
C ILE A 92 8.54 3.44 4.61
N ASP A 93 7.61 3.90 5.44
CA ASP A 93 6.26 3.36 5.56
C ASP A 93 5.29 4.34 4.89
N ALA A 94 4.25 3.84 4.22
CA ALA A 94 3.23 4.72 3.65
C ALA A 94 1.88 4.04 3.51
N ALA A 95 0.84 4.85 3.51
CA ALA A 95 -0.53 4.40 3.30
C ALA A 95 -1.26 5.35 2.34
N ARG A 96 -2.10 4.77 1.49
CA ARG A 96 -2.95 5.55 0.60
C ARG A 96 -4.24 5.94 1.31
N LEU A 97 -4.49 7.24 1.38
CA LEU A 97 -5.62 7.82 2.11
C LEU A 97 -6.36 8.81 1.23
N LYS A 98 -7.69 8.89 1.35
CA LYS A 98 -8.44 10.02 0.80
C LYS A 98 -7.82 11.33 1.30
N ALA A 99 -7.72 12.35 0.44
CA ALA A 99 -7.02 13.58 0.78
C ALA A 99 -7.51 14.23 2.08
N ASN A 100 -8.83 14.32 2.28
CA ASN A 100 -9.41 14.84 3.53
C ASN A 100 -9.06 14.00 4.77
N VAL A 101 -8.95 12.69 4.61
CA VAL A 101 -8.56 11.77 5.68
C VAL A 101 -7.08 11.91 5.98
N ALA A 102 -6.22 11.99 4.97
CA ALA A 102 -4.78 12.21 5.13
C ALA A 102 -4.48 13.51 5.89
N GLY A 103 -5.24 14.56 5.61
CA GLY A 103 -5.12 15.86 6.26
C GLY A 103 -5.42 15.84 7.75
N SER A 104 -6.31 14.96 8.22
CA SER A 104 -6.56 14.74 9.65
C SER A 104 -5.65 13.69 10.27
N ALA A 105 -5.36 12.61 9.54
CA ALA A 105 -4.60 11.47 10.05
C ALA A 105 -3.16 11.87 10.36
N ILE A 106 -2.42 12.43 9.39
CA ILE A 106 -0.98 12.72 9.52
C ILE A 106 -0.67 13.61 10.74
N PRO A 107 -1.35 14.75 10.96
CA PRO A 107 -1.14 15.54 12.17
C PRO A 107 -1.49 14.78 13.45
N SER A 108 -2.55 13.96 13.43
CA SER A 108 -2.98 13.18 14.59
C SER A 108 -1.99 12.10 14.99
N VAL A 109 -1.30 11.49 14.02
CA VAL A 109 -0.28 10.46 14.30
C VAL A 109 1.11 11.00 14.57
N SER A 110 1.44 12.21 14.11
CA SER A 110 2.71 12.87 14.48
C SER A 110 2.89 13.08 15.99
N GLY A 111 1.81 12.98 16.78
CA GLY A 111 1.85 13.00 18.24
C GLY A 111 1.68 11.63 18.93
N ARG A 112 1.57 10.54 18.17
CA ARG A 112 1.39 9.16 18.69
C ARG A 112 2.58 8.30 18.24
N LEU A 113 2.98 7.34 19.09
CA LEU A 113 4.01 6.36 18.74
C LEU A 113 3.51 5.28 17.74
N ASP A 114 2.20 5.22 17.52
CA ASP A 114 1.57 4.17 16.72
C ASP A 114 0.95 4.74 15.43
N TRP A 115 1.83 5.05 14.46
CA TRP A 115 1.48 5.43 13.08
C TRP A 115 0.44 4.49 12.48
N ARG A 116 0.67 3.19 12.68
CA ARG A 116 -0.10 2.13 12.04
C ARG A 116 -1.47 2.02 12.67
N GLY A 117 -1.59 1.88 13.99
CA GLY A 117 -2.88 1.78 14.68
C GLY A 117 -3.82 2.93 14.30
N ALA A 118 -3.30 4.17 14.23
CA ALA A 118 -4.14 5.29 13.84
C ALA A 118 -4.52 5.29 12.35
N ILE A 119 -3.58 5.01 11.43
CA ILE A 119 -3.92 4.92 10.00
C ILE A 119 -4.88 3.77 9.71
N LEU A 120 -4.78 2.68 10.46
CA LEU A 120 -5.67 1.53 10.33
C LEU A 120 -7.13 1.86 10.69
N GLU A 121 -7.40 2.91 11.48
CA GLU A 121 -8.75 3.44 11.71
C GLU A 121 -9.28 4.22 10.48
N PHE A 122 -8.39 4.68 9.60
CA PHE A 122 -8.68 5.56 8.47
C PHE A 122 -8.65 4.87 7.10
N VAL A 123 -7.93 3.75 6.97
CA VAL A 123 -7.88 2.95 5.74
C VAL A 123 -9.01 1.91 5.79
N ASN A 124 -9.95 1.98 4.84
CA ASN A 124 -10.84 0.84 4.58
C ASN A 124 -9.96 -0.25 3.99
N ARG A 125 -9.59 -1.24 4.80
CA ARG A 125 -8.55 -2.20 4.42
C ARG A 125 -8.97 -2.97 3.18
N PRO A 126 -8.16 -2.95 2.13
CA PRO A 126 -8.29 -3.91 1.06
C PRO A 126 -8.02 -5.29 1.63
N SER A 127 -8.86 -6.22 1.24
CA SER A 127 -8.65 -7.63 1.52
C SER A 127 -8.36 -8.27 0.19
N PHE A 128 -7.18 -8.87 0.06
CA PHE A 128 -6.88 -9.64 -1.13
C PHE A 128 -7.65 -10.95 -1.05
N ALA A 129 -8.26 -11.35 -2.16
CA ALA A 129 -8.74 -12.71 -2.27
C ALA A 129 -7.52 -13.63 -2.45
N VAL A 130 -7.58 -14.81 -1.85
CA VAL A 130 -6.64 -15.90 -2.09
C VAL A 130 -7.41 -17.00 -2.78
N TYR A 131 -6.91 -17.45 -3.91
CA TYR A 131 -7.45 -18.60 -4.61
C TYR A 131 -6.48 -19.75 -4.47
N ALA A 132 -6.98 -20.95 -4.21
CA ALA A 132 -6.14 -22.14 -4.18
C ALA A 132 -6.83 -23.27 -4.91
N VAL A 133 -6.07 -24.00 -5.71
CA VAL A 133 -6.57 -25.21 -6.37
C VAL A 133 -6.93 -26.22 -5.27
N ALA A 134 -8.18 -26.70 -5.27
CA ALA A 134 -8.73 -27.47 -4.16
C ALA A 134 -7.95 -28.78 -3.87
N ASP A 135 -7.39 -29.39 -4.91
CA ASP A 135 -6.61 -30.63 -4.81
C ASP A 135 -5.15 -30.39 -4.38
N SER A 136 -4.69 -29.13 -4.42
CA SER A 136 -3.31 -28.73 -4.12
C SER A 136 -3.05 -28.57 -2.61
N PHE A 137 -4.11 -28.44 -1.80
CA PHE A 137 -4.00 -28.26 -0.35
C PHE A 137 -4.91 -29.27 0.33
N GLU A 138 -4.34 -30.40 0.75
CA GLU A 138 -5.03 -31.49 1.49
C GLU A 138 -5.64 -31.03 2.82
N GLY A 139 -6.67 -30.17 2.79
CA GLY A 139 -7.44 -29.76 3.96
C GLY A 139 -6.78 -28.75 4.91
N GLU A 140 -5.68 -28.09 4.54
CA GLU A 140 -5.02 -27.08 5.40
C GLU A 140 -5.05 -25.64 4.84
N PRO A 141 -6.23 -25.09 4.51
CA PRO A 141 -6.35 -23.72 4.00
C PRO A 141 -5.84 -22.66 4.99
N GLU A 142 -5.97 -22.94 6.29
CA GLU A 142 -5.47 -22.09 7.35
C GLU A 142 -3.93 -22.02 7.35
N LYS A 143 -3.23 -23.09 6.95
CA LYS A 143 -1.77 -23.09 6.86
C LYS A 143 -1.29 -22.12 5.78
N LEU A 144 -1.92 -22.14 4.60
CA LEU A 144 -1.62 -21.18 3.52
C LEU A 144 -1.88 -19.74 3.99
N LEU A 145 -3.05 -19.48 4.58
CA LEU A 145 -3.36 -18.15 5.09
C LEU A 145 -2.39 -17.71 6.19
N ASN A 146 -1.98 -18.59 7.09
CA ASN A 146 -0.99 -18.28 8.13
C ASN A 146 0.39 -18.01 7.53
N ALA A 147 0.80 -18.79 6.52
CA ALA A 147 2.06 -18.58 5.79
C ALA A 147 2.06 -17.23 5.07
N LEU A 148 1.01 -16.91 4.31
CA LEU A 148 0.84 -15.62 3.64
C LEU A 148 0.88 -14.43 4.62
N ASN A 149 0.34 -14.62 5.83
CA ASN A 149 0.38 -13.59 6.86
C ASN A 149 1.67 -13.60 7.69
N PHE A 150 2.54 -14.60 7.55
CA PHE A 150 3.75 -14.72 8.36
C PHE A 150 4.72 -13.56 8.12
N GLY A 151 4.96 -13.14 6.87
CA GLY A 151 5.80 -11.95 6.61
C GLY A 151 5.23 -10.68 7.24
N LEU A 152 3.89 -10.55 7.25
CA LEU A 152 3.20 -9.44 7.91
C LEU A 152 3.31 -9.50 9.45
N GLN A 153 3.33 -10.70 10.05
CA GLN A 153 3.29 -10.92 11.49
C GLN A 153 4.66 -11.09 12.16
N SER A 154 5.66 -11.63 11.46
CA SER A 154 6.94 -12.07 12.01
C SER A 154 7.92 -10.93 12.30
N ARG A 155 7.62 -9.72 11.81
CA ARG A 155 8.30 -8.49 12.27
C ARG A 155 7.83 -8.22 13.71
N LYS A 156 8.71 -8.48 14.69
CA LYS A 156 8.46 -8.65 16.14
C LYS A 156 7.64 -7.56 16.86
N ASP A 157 7.36 -6.43 16.21
CA ASP A 157 6.64 -5.28 16.79
C ASP A 157 5.33 -4.95 16.05
N THR A 158 4.83 -5.89 15.26
CA THR A 158 3.72 -5.67 14.32
C THR A 158 2.42 -6.26 14.88
N VAL A 159 1.63 -5.44 15.61
CA VAL A 159 0.21 -5.73 15.89
C VAL A 159 -0.59 -5.43 14.62
N VAL A 160 -0.29 -6.11 13.52
CA VAL A 160 -1.12 -6.03 12.30
C VAL A 160 -2.14 -7.13 12.40
N PRO A 161 -3.45 -6.80 12.51
CA PRO A 161 -4.46 -7.74 12.06
C PRO A 161 -4.14 -8.04 10.60
N VAL A 162 -3.89 -9.31 10.31
CA VAL A 162 -3.98 -9.99 9.03
C VAL A 162 -4.75 -9.17 7.96
N CYS A 163 -4.12 -8.89 6.81
CA CYS A 163 -4.87 -8.57 5.59
C CYS A 163 -5.95 -9.63 5.49
N ALA A 164 -7.25 -9.27 5.45
CA ALA A 164 -8.31 -10.28 5.53
C ALA A 164 -8.35 -11.12 4.23
N LEU A 165 -7.41 -12.05 4.13
CA LEU A 165 -7.23 -12.99 3.06
C LEU A 165 -8.35 -14.01 3.19
N LEU A 166 -9.21 -14.10 2.18
CA LEU A 166 -10.23 -15.13 2.10
C LEU A 166 -9.81 -16.16 1.07
N LEU A 167 -9.87 -17.43 1.47
CA LEU A 167 -9.63 -18.51 0.55
C LEU A 167 -10.90 -18.84 -0.23
N HIS A 168 -10.79 -18.82 -1.55
CA HIS A 168 -11.78 -19.34 -2.47
C HIS A 168 -11.19 -20.55 -3.21
N PRO A 169 -11.91 -21.66 -3.31
CA PRO A 169 -11.45 -22.79 -4.11
C PRO A 169 -11.37 -22.37 -5.59
N ALA A 170 -10.21 -22.58 -6.21
CA ALA A 170 -10.03 -22.47 -7.64
C ALA A 170 -10.38 -23.81 -8.30
N ALA A 171 -11.17 -23.75 -9.36
CA ALA A 171 -11.53 -24.93 -10.15
C ALA A 171 -10.45 -25.33 -11.18
N SER A 172 -9.41 -24.51 -11.33
CA SER A 172 -8.35 -24.66 -12.32
C SER A 172 -7.03 -24.13 -11.77
N ASP A 173 -5.95 -24.75 -12.21
CA ASP A 173 -4.55 -24.31 -12.10
C ASP A 173 -4.19 -23.17 -13.07
N ASP A 174 -5.09 -22.81 -13.99
CA ASP A 174 -4.94 -21.65 -14.87
C ASP A 174 -5.49 -20.37 -14.23
N VAL A 175 -4.78 -19.25 -14.43
CA VAL A 175 -5.15 -17.95 -13.86
C VAL A 175 -6.40 -17.36 -14.54
N GLY A 176 -6.67 -17.70 -15.80
CA GLY A 176 -7.79 -17.16 -16.58
C GLY A 176 -9.16 -17.37 -15.92
N PRO A 177 -9.56 -18.61 -15.61
CA PRO A 177 -10.79 -18.90 -14.87
C PRO A 177 -10.84 -18.23 -13.49
N VAL A 178 -9.69 -18.11 -12.81
CA VAL A 178 -9.60 -17.48 -11.49
C VAL A 178 -9.88 -15.97 -11.56
N VAL A 179 -9.44 -15.29 -12.62
CA VAL A 179 -9.74 -13.86 -12.85
C VAL A 179 -11.24 -13.63 -13.01
N GLN A 180 -11.97 -14.53 -13.68
CA GLN A 180 -13.42 -14.42 -13.81
C GLN A 180 -14.12 -14.59 -12.46
N LEU A 181 -13.73 -15.62 -11.69
CA LEU A 181 -14.21 -15.81 -10.32
C LEU A 181 -13.90 -14.61 -9.43
N HIS A 182 -12.73 -13.98 -9.62
CA HIS A 182 -12.34 -12.80 -8.85
C HIS A 182 -13.27 -11.61 -9.09
N ALA A 183 -13.67 -11.37 -10.34
CA ALA A 183 -14.66 -10.33 -10.65
C ALA A 183 -16.00 -10.55 -9.92
N GLU A 184 -16.45 -11.80 -9.78
CA GLU A 184 -17.66 -12.17 -9.04
C GLU A 184 -17.48 -11.94 -7.53
N VAL A 185 -16.38 -12.40 -6.95
CA VAL A 185 -16.05 -12.24 -5.53
C VAL A 185 -15.94 -10.76 -5.13
N VAL A 186 -15.37 -9.93 -6.01
CA VAL A 186 -15.27 -8.47 -5.82
C VAL A 186 -16.65 -7.81 -5.83
N ALA A 187 -17.57 -8.27 -6.68
CA ALA A 187 -18.94 -7.75 -6.71
C ALA A 187 -19.70 -8.02 -5.40
N GLU A 188 -19.34 -9.07 -4.67
CA GLU A 188 -19.97 -9.47 -3.41
C GLU A 188 -19.42 -8.75 -2.15
N GLY A 189 -18.31 -7.99 -2.24
CA GLY A 189 -17.75 -7.36 -1.03
C GLY A 189 -16.47 -6.54 -1.17
N LYS A 190 -15.82 -6.27 -0.02
CA LYS A 190 -14.68 -5.35 0.13
C LYS A 190 -13.33 -5.95 -0.32
N ARG A 191 -13.29 -6.69 -1.43
CA ARG A 191 -12.02 -7.22 -1.97
C ARG A 191 -11.36 -6.20 -2.89
N ASP A 192 -10.05 -6.27 -2.97
CA ASP A 192 -9.35 -5.45 -3.96
C ASP A 192 -9.73 -5.93 -5.37
N PRO A 193 -10.18 -5.04 -6.28
CA PRO A 193 -10.60 -5.42 -7.63
C PRO A 193 -9.45 -5.66 -8.60
N ALA A 194 -8.25 -5.18 -8.27
CA ALA A 194 -7.09 -5.19 -9.17
C ALA A 194 -6.04 -6.21 -8.74
N TYR A 195 -6.04 -6.66 -7.49
CA TYR A 195 -4.98 -7.52 -6.95
C TYR A 195 -5.53 -8.70 -6.16
N PHE A 196 -4.97 -9.89 -6.39
CA PHE A 196 -5.25 -11.10 -5.61
C PHE A 196 -4.05 -12.04 -5.59
N ILE A 197 -4.14 -13.09 -4.77
CA ILE A 197 -3.13 -14.15 -4.67
C ILE A 197 -3.72 -15.44 -5.20
N PHE A 198 -2.95 -16.18 -5.98
CA PHE A 198 -3.31 -17.48 -6.51
C PHE A 198 -2.24 -18.52 -6.19
N ALA A 199 -2.62 -19.51 -5.40
CA ALA A 199 -1.85 -20.71 -5.12
C ALA A 199 -2.26 -21.81 -6.10
N ASP A 200 -1.57 -21.85 -7.23
CA ASP A 200 -1.75 -22.82 -8.31
C ASP A 200 -1.07 -24.17 -8.00
N GLU A 201 0.05 -24.13 -7.28
CA GLU A 201 0.85 -25.29 -6.93
C GLU A 201 0.49 -25.89 -5.57
N ALA A 202 0.71 -27.20 -5.40
CA ALA A 202 0.49 -27.91 -4.14
C ALA A 202 1.54 -27.59 -3.07
N ASP A 203 2.81 -27.48 -3.49
CA ASP A 203 3.92 -27.18 -2.59
C ASP A 203 4.30 -25.69 -2.68
N VAL A 204 3.50 -24.83 -2.07
CA VAL A 204 3.76 -23.38 -2.02
C VAL A 204 4.98 -23.00 -1.19
N ASP A 205 5.48 -23.90 -0.34
CA ASP A 205 6.72 -23.65 0.41
C ASP A 205 7.92 -23.73 -0.55
N VAL A 206 7.85 -24.58 -1.58
CA VAL A 206 8.88 -24.72 -2.62
C VAL A 206 8.67 -23.74 -3.77
N TYR A 207 7.44 -23.67 -4.30
CA TYR A 207 7.15 -22.91 -5.52
C TYR A 207 6.62 -21.51 -5.24
N GLY A 208 6.25 -21.18 -3.99
CA GLY A 208 5.58 -19.93 -3.68
C GLY A 208 4.18 -19.84 -4.27
N VAL A 209 3.66 -18.62 -4.37
CA VAL A 209 2.35 -18.28 -4.91
C VAL A 209 2.47 -17.26 -6.03
N LEU A 210 1.46 -17.19 -6.89
CA LEU A 210 1.31 -16.09 -7.83
C LEU A 210 0.61 -14.92 -7.13
N ILE A 211 1.23 -13.75 -7.16
CA ILE A 211 0.52 -12.48 -7.02
C ILE A 211 -0.01 -12.10 -8.41
N VAL A 212 -1.26 -11.69 -8.48
CA VAL A 212 -1.95 -11.41 -9.75
C VAL A 212 -2.42 -9.97 -9.76
N ARG A 213 -2.19 -9.29 -10.88
CA ARG A 213 -2.72 -7.97 -11.18
C ARG A 213 -3.68 -8.06 -12.36
N VAL A 214 -4.85 -7.47 -12.21
CA VAL A 214 -5.83 -7.23 -13.28
C VAL A 214 -5.89 -5.72 -13.52
N SER A 215 -5.49 -5.28 -14.71
CA SER A 215 -5.57 -3.87 -15.10
C SER A 215 -7.01 -3.46 -15.45
N GLY A 216 -7.24 -2.15 -15.58
CA GLY A 216 -8.57 -1.61 -15.92
C GLY A 216 -9.07 -1.99 -17.33
N ASP A 217 -8.17 -2.37 -18.24
CA ASP A 217 -8.49 -2.90 -19.57
C ASP A 217 -8.55 -4.45 -19.60
N GLY A 218 -8.41 -5.10 -18.44
CA GLY A 218 -8.53 -6.55 -18.29
C GLY A 218 -7.27 -7.34 -18.63
N GLU A 219 -6.13 -6.67 -18.85
CA GLU A 219 -4.83 -7.33 -18.96
C GLU A 219 -4.48 -7.98 -17.61
N VAL A 220 -3.99 -9.21 -17.69
CA VAL A 220 -3.59 -10.02 -16.53
C VAL A 220 -2.08 -10.12 -16.54
N ASP A 221 -1.45 -9.68 -15.46
CA ASP A 221 -0.03 -9.90 -15.21
C ASP A 221 0.13 -10.66 -13.90
N THR A 222 1.10 -11.56 -13.87
CA THR A 222 1.34 -12.46 -12.74
C THR A 222 2.81 -12.44 -12.38
N HIS A 223 3.08 -12.58 -11.10
CA HIS A 223 4.44 -12.68 -10.61
C HIS A 223 4.52 -13.67 -9.45
N ARG A 224 5.58 -14.48 -9.40
CA ARG A 224 5.71 -15.56 -8.39
C ARG A 224 6.53 -15.07 -7.21
N LYS A 225 6.03 -15.29 -6.00
CA LYS A 225 6.67 -14.86 -4.74
C LYS A 225 6.69 -15.97 -3.71
N PRO A 226 7.70 -16.00 -2.82
CA PRO A 226 7.63 -16.81 -1.61
C PRO A 226 6.31 -16.55 -0.87
N VAL A 227 5.69 -17.62 -0.40
CA VAL A 227 4.37 -17.55 0.24
C VAL A 227 4.37 -16.57 1.41
N ASP A 228 5.43 -16.52 2.19
CA ASP A 228 5.56 -15.65 3.35
C ASP A 228 5.72 -14.16 3.02
N VAL A 229 6.09 -13.81 1.78
CA VAL A 229 6.34 -12.42 1.35
C VAL A 229 5.21 -11.87 0.45
N ALA A 230 4.45 -12.73 -0.23
CA ALA A 230 3.48 -12.34 -1.25
C ALA A 230 2.44 -11.31 -0.78
N ALA A 231 1.86 -11.50 0.40
CA ALA A 231 0.85 -10.57 0.93
C ALA A 231 1.45 -9.21 1.34
N GLU A 232 2.70 -9.21 1.80
CA GLU A 232 3.44 -7.99 2.13
C GLU A 232 3.71 -7.16 0.87
N VAL A 233 4.20 -7.80 -0.20
CA VAL A 233 4.44 -7.15 -1.50
C VAL A 233 3.16 -6.52 -2.05
N LEU A 234 2.05 -7.27 -2.09
CA LEU A 234 0.78 -6.71 -2.58
C LEU A 234 0.31 -5.52 -1.74
N THR A 235 0.55 -5.56 -0.42
CA THR A 235 0.24 -4.44 0.46
C THR A 235 1.05 -3.20 0.10
N TRP A 236 2.34 -3.36 -0.21
CA TRP A 236 3.22 -2.25 -0.61
C TRP A 236 2.87 -1.68 -1.99
N VAL A 237 2.62 -2.56 -2.97
CA VAL A 237 2.19 -2.16 -4.33
C VAL A 237 0.88 -1.40 -4.25
N GLN A 238 -0.07 -1.90 -3.47
CA GLN A 238 -1.35 -1.23 -3.29
C GLN A 238 -1.22 0.11 -2.56
N ALA A 239 -0.37 0.18 -1.54
CA ALA A 239 -0.04 1.46 -0.91
C ALA A 239 0.58 2.43 -1.94
N GLY A 240 1.26 1.92 -2.96
CA GLY A 240 2.01 2.71 -3.94
C GLY A 240 3.40 3.07 -3.43
N LEU A 241 3.97 2.25 -2.55
CA LEU A 241 5.37 2.33 -2.16
C LEU A 241 6.30 1.91 -3.30
N TYR A 242 5.83 0.96 -4.11
CA TYR A 242 6.45 0.49 -5.34
C TYR A 242 5.39 0.37 -6.43
N THR A 243 5.80 0.57 -7.67
CA THR A 243 4.99 0.19 -8.82
C THR A 243 5.08 -1.32 -9.04
N TRP A 244 4.06 -1.87 -9.70
CA TRP A 244 4.08 -3.28 -10.13
C TRP A 244 5.31 -3.63 -10.98
N GLN A 245 5.82 -2.68 -11.77
CA GLN A 245 7.01 -2.89 -12.59
C GLN A 245 8.29 -2.89 -11.73
N GLU A 246 8.45 -1.94 -10.82
CA GLU A 246 9.60 -1.88 -9.89
C GLU A 246 9.71 -3.17 -9.06
N GLU A 247 8.58 -3.79 -8.69
CA GLU A 247 8.55 -5.07 -7.99
C GLU A 247 9.08 -6.23 -8.85
N LYS A 248 8.78 -6.23 -10.16
CA LYS A 248 9.28 -7.26 -11.09
C LYS A 248 10.78 -7.05 -11.37
N ASP A 249 11.19 -5.80 -11.58
CA ASP A 249 12.58 -5.45 -11.85
C ASP A 249 13.50 -5.84 -10.68
N TRP A 250 13.05 -5.68 -9.43
CA TRP A 250 13.82 -6.09 -8.25
C TRP A 250 14.18 -7.58 -8.28
N ASP A 251 13.23 -8.45 -8.63
CA ASP A 251 13.48 -9.89 -8.64
C ASP A 251 14.45 -10.32 -9.74
N ASP A 252 14.41 -9.65 -10.89
CA ASP A 252 15.35 -9.89 -11.97
C ASP A 252 16.77 -9.49 -11.55
N GLU A 253 16.92 -8.35 -10.85
CA GLU A 253 18.21 -7.93 -10.28
C GLU A 253 18.75 -8.92 -9.23
N GLN A 254 17.89 -9.46 -8.36
CA GLN A 254 18.32 -10.46 -7.35
C GLN A 254 18.79 -11.77 -8.01
N ARG A 255 18.08 -12.23 -9.06
CA ARG A 255 18.47 -13.43 -9.81
C ARG A 255 19.79 -13.29 -10.53
N GLU A 256 20.13 -12.09 -10.99
CA GLU A 256 21.44 -11.81 -11.62
C GLU A 256 22.59 -11.83 -10.60
N VAL A 257 22.33 -11.46 -9.34
CA VAL A 257 23.35 -11.47 -8.27
C VAL A 257 23.65 -12.89 -7.76
N GLU A 258 22.68 -13.80 -7.86
CA GLU A 258 22.81 -15.19 -7.39
C GLU A 258 23.43 -16.16 -8.43
N GLN A 259 23.70 -15.71 -9.65
CA GLN A 259 24.32 -16.49 -10.74
C GLN A 259 25.82 -16.22 -10.89
#